data_AF-A0A8J8NMW2-F1
#
_entry.id   AF-A0A8J8NMW2-F1
#
_cell.length_a   1.000
_cell.length_b   1.000
_cell.length_c   1.000
_cell.angle_alpha   90.00
_cell.angle_beta   90.00
_cell.angle_gamma   90.00
#
_symmetry.space_group_name_H-M   'P 1'
#
loop_
_entity.id
_entity.type
_entity.pdbx_description
1 polymer ?
#
loop_
_entity_poly.entity_id
_entity_poly.type
_entity_poly.pdbx_seq_one_letter_code
_entity_poly.pdbx_strand_id
1 'polypeptide(L)'
;MKKFNVRSVQEAQKKYLEMKTERRELRTKLDKFQKDFEVTHNRKIRYTKDIAPVSQDFKRYKEMKGDLQKLEVLIQALAVQGSAPH
;
A
#
# COMPACT_ATOMS: atom_id res chain seq x y z
N MET A 1 17.03 1.92 4.38
CA MET A 1 15.63 1.44 4.29
C MET A 1 15.40 0.45 5.42
N LYS A 2 14.51 0.79 6.38
CA LYS A 2 14.21 -0.05 7.55
C LYS A 2 13.55 -1.34 7.07
N LYS A 3 14.32 -2.43 7.00
CA LYS A 3 13.82 -3.78 6.69
C LYS A 3 12.74 -4.12 7.72
N PHE A 4 11.61 -4.65 7.29
CA PHE A 4 10.48 -5.02 8.14
C PHE A 4 10.99 -5.86 9.32
N ASN A 5 11.05 -5.25 10.52
CA ASN A 5 11.57 -5.89 11.72
C ASN A 5 10.46 -6.74 12.33
N VAL A 6 10.14 -7.85 11.66
CA VAL A 6 9.10 -8.82 12.06
C VAL A 6 9.76 -10.13 12.46
N ARG A 7 9.48 -10.59 13.67
CA ARG A 7 10.11 -11.79 14.28
C ARG A 7 9.25 -13.06 14.17
N SER A 8 7.99 -12.94 13.78
CA SER A 8 7.03 -14.04 13.67
C SER A 8 6.06 -13.83 12.52
N VAL A 9 5.50 -14.93 11.99
CA VAL A 9 4.44 -14.92 10.96
C VAL A 9 3.27 -14.04 11.40
N GLN A 10 2.85 -14.12 12.67
CA GLN A 10 1.75 -13.33 13.21
C GLN A 10 2.04 -11.83 13.17
N GLU A 11 3.29 -11.44 13.46
CA GLU A 11 3.74 -10.05 13.45
C GLU A 11 3.81 -9.50 12.02
N ALA A 12 4.27 -10.33 11.08
CA ALA A 12 4.27 -10.02 9.64
C ALA A 12 2.84 -9.89 9.09
N GLN A 13 1.92 -10.78 9.46
CA GLN A 13 0.51 -10.72 9.07
C GLN A 13 -0.19 -9.48 9.63
N LYS A 14 0.03 -9.15 10.90
CA LYS A 14 -0.51 -7.92 11.51
C LYS A 14 -0.04 -6.69 10.73
N LYS A 15 1.26 -6.61 10.46
CA LYS A 15 1.85 -5.49 9.70
C LYS A 15 1.34 -5.42 8.26
N TYR A 16 1.13 -6.57 7.62
CA TYR A 16 0.51 -6.64 6.30
C TYR A 16 -0.93 -6.10 6.33
N LEU A 17 -1.72 -6.44 7.35
CA LEU A 17 -3.09 -5.94 7.51
C LEU A 17 -3.13 -4.43 7.78
N GLU A 18 -2.22 -3.93 8.62
CA GLU A 18 -2.07 -2.49 8.88
C GLU A 18 -1.75 -1.74 7.59
N MET A 19 -0.72 -2.19 6.85
CA MET A 19 -0.34 -1.56 5.58
C MET A 19 -1.43 -1.67 4.51
N LYS A 20 -2.21 -2.77 4.51
CA LYS A 20 -3.35 -2.94 3.61
C LYS A 20 -4.47 -1.96 3.94
N THR A 21 -4.67 -1.68 5.23
CA THR A 21 -5.64 -0.69 5.71
C THR A 21 -5.20 0.72 5.34
N GLU A 22 -3.95 1.11 5.64
CA GLU A 22 -3.38 2.40 5.25
C GLU A 22 -3.47 2.61 3.72
N ARG A 23 -3.18 1.56 2.94
CA ARG A 23 -3.30 1.62 1.47
C ARG A 23 -4.73 1.85 1.02
N ARG A 24 -5.72 1.26 1.71
CA ARG A 24 -7.14 1.47 1.43
C ARG A 24 -7.55 2.90 1.74
N GLU A 25 -7.08 3.46 2.85
CA GLU A 25 -7.34 4.85 3.23
C GLU A 25 -6.74 5.83 2.22
N LEU A 26 -5.49 5.62 1.80
CA LEU A 26 -4.87 6.41 0.73
C LEU A 26 -5.65 6.31 -0.57
N ARG A 27 -6.12 5.11 -0.94
CA ARG A 27 -6.96 4.92 -2.12
C ARG A 27 -8.28 5.70 -2.02
N THR A 28 -8.95 5.67 -0.88
CA THR A 28 -10.18 6.46 -0.65
C THR A 28 -9.90 7.96 -0.74
N LYS A 29 -8.77 8.43 -0.19
CA LYS A 29 -8.35 9.84 -0.28
C LYS A 29 -8.11 10.26 -1.73
N LEU A 30 -7.41 9.43 -2.51
CA LEU A 30 -7.14 9.66 -3.93
C LEU A 30 -8.42 9.63 -4.78
N ASP A 31 -9.36 8.71 -4.49
CA ASP A 31 -10.65 8.63 -5.17
C ASP A 31 -11.52 9.87 -4.91
N LYS A 32 -11.54 10.33 -3.65
CA LYS A 32 -12.22 11.57 -3.28
C LYS A 32 -11.63 12.77 -4.01
N PHE A 33 -10.30 12.88 -4.05
CA PHE A 33 -9.62 13.93 -4.81
C PHE A 33 -9.94 13.86 -6.30
N GLN A 34 -9.95 12.67 -6.89
CA GLN A 34 -10.29 12.49 -8.30
C GLN A 34 -11.71 12.96 -8.61
N LYS A 35 -12.68 12.61 -7.77
CA LYS A 35 -14.07 13.05 -7.91
C LYS A 35 -14.20 14.57 -7.76
N ASP A 36 -13.59 15.13 -6.72
CA ASP A 36 -13.61 16.57 -6.45
C ASP A 36 -12.97 17.37 -7.60
N PHE A 37 -11.86 16.85 -8.16
CA PHE A 37 -11.21 17.42 -9.34
C PHE A 37 -12.11 17.34 -10.58
N GLU A 38 -12.75 16.20 -10.83
CA GLU A 38 -13.64 16.03 -11.99
C GLU A 38 -14.85 16.97 -11.91
N VAL A 39 -15.42 17.16 -10.71
CA VAL A 39 -16.53 18.10 -10.48
C VAL A 39 -16.07 19.55 -10.64
N THR A 40 -14.93 19.92 -10.04
CA THR A 40 -14.44 21.31 -10.03
C THR A 40 -13.93 21.76 -11.39
N HIS A 41 -13.25 20.88 -12.13
CA HIS A 41 -12.62 21.21 -13.40
C HIS A 41 -13.38 20.70 -14.63
N ASN A 42 -14.49 19.98 -14.42
CA ASN A 42 -15.28 19.32 -15.48
C ASN A 42 -14.42 18.44 -16.42
N ARG A 43 -13.32 17.88 -15.88
CA ARG A 43 -12.36 17.09 -16.66
C ARG A 43 -11.68 16.03 -15.80
N LYS A 44 -11.27 14.94 -16.44
CA LYS A 44 -10.46 13.90 -15.80
C LYS A 44 -9.02 14.36 -15.59
N ILE A 45 -8.43 13.89 -14.49
CA ILE A 45 -6.99 14.01 -14.22
C ILE A 45 -6.22 13.34 -15.36
N ARG A 46 -5.35 14.10 -16.03
CA ARG A 46 -4.48 13.58 -17.12
C ARG A 46 -3.01 13.87 -16.88
N TYR A 47 -2.70 14.93 -16.13
CA TYR A 47 -1.33 15.36 -15.93
C TYR A 47 -0.88 15.18 -14.49
N THR A 48 0.42 14.96 -14.30
CA THR A 48 1.05 14.91 -12.98
C THR A 48 0.90 16.21 -12.20
N LYS A 49 0.72 17.34 -12.90
CA LYS A 49 0.45 18.65 -12.28
C LYS A 49 -0.93 18.70 -11.59
N ASP A 50 -1.93 18.00 -12.15
CA ASP A 50 -3.28 17.95 -11.58
C ASP A 50 -3.29 17.20 -10.24
N ILE A 51 -2.41 16.19 -10.09
CA ILE A 51 -2.24 15.45 -8.83
C ILE A 51 -1.17 16.06 -7.92
N ALA A 52 -0.56 17.19 -8.26
CA ALA A 52 0.42 17.85 -7.40
C ALA A 52 0.03 17.89 -5.90
N PRO A 53 -1.21 18.27 -5.51
CA PRO A 53 -1.62 18.29 -4.11
C PRO A 53 -1.68 16.91 -3.44
N VAL A 54 -1.86 15.83 -4.21
CA VAL A 54 -1.92 14.43 -3.71
C VAL A 54 -0.76 13.58 -4.22
N SER A 55 0.28 14.20 -4.79
CA SER A 55 1.38 13.50 -5.47
C SER A 55 2.19 12.64 -4.49
N GLN A 56 2.39 13.16 -3.27
CA GLN A 56 3.03 12.42 -2.19
C GLN A 56 2.19 11.22 -1.74
N ASP A 57 0.87 11.39 -1.59
CA ASP A 57 -0.06 10.31 -1.25
C ASP A 57 -0.09 9.23 -2.35
N PHE A 58 -0.11 9.64 -3.63
CA PHE A 58 -0.08 8.73 -4.77
C PHE A 58 1.23 7.93 -4.84
N LYS A 59 2.37 8.60 -4.64
CA LYS A 59 3.68 7.95 -4.56
C LYS A 59 3.68 6.91 -3.45
N ARG A 60 3.24 7.28 -2.25
CA ARG A 60 3.18 6.42 -1.07
C ARG A 60 2.24 5.21 -1.29
N TYR A 61 1.09 5.41 -1.93
CA TYR A 61 0.19 4.32 -2.33
C TYR A 61 0.85 3.32 -3.27
N LYS A 62 1.66 3.81 -4.24
CA LYS A 62 2.39 2.96 -5.18
C LYS A 62 3.52 2.20 -4.49
N GLU A 63 4.26 2.86 -3.59
CA GLU A 63 5.31 2.24 -2.77
C GLU A 63 4.73 1.15 -1.86
N MET A 64 3.62 1.43 -1.16
CA MET A 64 2.92 0.46 -0.32
C MET A 64 2.49 -0.80 -1.08
N LYS A 65 2.17 -0.72 -2.37
CA LYS A 65 1.87 -1.92 -3.18
C LYS A 65 3.10 -2.84 -3.25
N GLY A 66 4.28 -2.27 -3.49
CA GLY A 66 5.53 -3.03 -3.53
C GLY A 66 5.90 -3.61 -2.17
N ASP A 67 5.68 -2.84 -1.11
CA ASP A 67 5.94 -3.29 0.26
C ASP A 67 4.98 -4.40 0.72
N LEU A 68 3.69 -4.31 0.38
CA LEU A 68 2.72 -5.38 0.63
C LEU A 68 3.11 -6.68 -0.07
N GLN A 69 3.55 -6.61 -1.33
CA GLN A 69 4.00 -7.79 -2.07
C GLN A 69 5.24 -8.42 -1.41
N LYS A 70 6.19 -7.60 -0.93
CA LYS A 70 7.35 -8.11 -0.19
C LYS A 70 6.95 -8.75 1.14
N LEU A 71 6.03 -8.14 1.87
CA LEU A 71 5.49 -8.66 3.13
C LEU A 71 4.75 -9.98 2.92
N GLU A 72 3.99 -10.12 1.84
CA GLU A 72 3.28 -11.34 1.47
C GLU A 72 4.25 -12.49 1.20
N VAL A 73 5.31 -12.22 0.42
CA VAL A 73 6.39 -13.20 0.17
C VAL A 73 7.09 -13.59 1.48
N LEU A 74 7.34 -12.63 2.37
CA LEU A 74 7.94 -12.90 3.68
C LEU A 74 7.03 -13.77 4.56
N ILE A 75 5.72 -13.49 4.61
CA ILE A 75 4.74 -14.29 5.34
C ILE A 75 4.73 -15.72 4.81
N GLN A 76 4.71 -15.89 3.48
CA GLN A 76 4.74 -17.20 2.84
C GLN A 76 6.03 -17.97 3.17
N ALA A 77 7.19 -17.30 3.10
CA ALA A 77 8.48 -17.92 3.41
C ALA A 77 8.57 -18.36 4.88
N LEU A 78 8.11 -17.52 5.81
CA LEU A 78 8.08 -17.85 7.25
C LEU A 78 7.07 -18.96 7.57
N ALA A 79 5.95 -19.03 6.86
CA ALA A 79 4.94 -20.08 7.04
C ALA A 79 5.44 -21.45 6.53
N VAL A 80 6.18 -21.49 5.42
CA VAL A 80 6.75 -22.72 4.86
C VAL A 80 7.88 -23.29 5.73
N GLN A 81 8.70 -22.44 6.37
CA GLN A 81 9.78 -22.89 7.25
C GLN A 81 9.29 -23.61 8.53
N GLY A 82 8.02 -23.45 8.92
CA GLY A 82 7.39 -24.22 10.01
C GLY A 82 6.82 -25.57 9.58
N SER A 83 6.85 -25.89 8.29
CA SER A 83 6.24 -27.08 7.68
C SER A 83 7.31 -27.89 6.94
N ALA A 84 8.37 -28.31 7.61
CA ALA A 84 9.24 -29.36 7.10
C ALA A 84 8.68 -30.72 7.57
N PRO A 85 8.15 -31.58 6.68
CA PRO A 85 7.98 -32.98 7.02
C PRO A 85 9.38 -33.61 7.08
N HIS A 86 9.69 -34.25 8.21
CA HIS A 86 10.81 -35.18 8.30
C HIS A 86 10.55 -36.41 7.45
#